data_AF-A0A657PLF4-F1
#
_entry.id   AF-A0A657PLF4-F1
#
_cell.length_a   1.000
_cell.length_b   1.000
_cell.length_c   1.000
_cell.angle_alpha   90.00
_cell.angle_beta   90.00
_cell.angle_gamma   90.00
#
_symmetry.space_group_name_H-M   'P 1'
#
loop_
_entity.id
_entity.type
_entity.pdbx_description
1 polymer ?
#
loop_
_entity_poly.entity_id
_entity_poly.type
_entity_poly.pdbx_seq_one_letter_code
_entity_poly.pdbx_strand_id
1 'polypeptide(L)'
;MITVYPRDRTLSFLPLSHMLERTAGYYLMLLAGASVAFARSIPLLGEDLRDIRPSILISVPRIFERVYGRIMEQVESAPAPRRWLFEQATRIGWKSFEHHQGRRPWSPDLLFKPLLDALVGGRVRARLGGRLRFAISGGAALSASIARTFIALGVPIQQGYGLTEFAPIISVNRLEDNLPASVGTPLPGVEVRVDEHQELLVRGCSLMQGYWNDPGGTAQALDPQGWLHTGDQVLLEEGHLYITGRLKEIIVLANGEKVAPADMEGAIALDGLFEQVLVVGEGRSHLCALLVLDPQAAESFRQACEAAGQESPADVEAALRERVNGLLHAFPGYARIDRVAVVDEPWSIDNGLLTPTLKLRRERVTDRHQALIDSLYAPHPSHERGGIADCGA
;
A
#
# COMPACT_ATOMS: atom_id res chain seq x y z
N MET A 1 8.01 -1.58 -22.92
CA MET A 1 7.14 -0.37 -22.88
C MET A 1 5.69 -0.84 -22.96
N ILE A 2 4.79 -0.33 -22.13
CA ILE A 2 3.39 -0.77 -22.10
C ILE A 2 2.61 -0.11 -23.24
N THR A 3 2.08 -0.90 -24.18
CA THR A 3 1.36 -0.38 -25.36
C THR A 3 -0.15 -0.51 -25.21
N VAL A 4 -0.87 0.60 -25.46
CA VAL A 4 -2.32 0.67 -25.58
C VAL A 4 -2.72 0.55 -27.06
N TYR A 5 -3.71 -0.29 -27.35
CA TYR A 5 -4.24 -0.55 -28.68
C TYR A 5 -5.69 -0.05 -28.80
N PRO A 6 -6.19 0.28 -30.01
CA PRO A 6 -7.57 0.72 -30.21
C PRO A 6 -8.65 -0.25 -29.71
N ARG A 7 -8.34 -1.55 -29.68
CA ARG A 7 -9.22 -2.60 -29.16
C ARG A 7 -9.29 -2.65 -27.63
N ASP A 8 -8.45 -1.90 -26.94
CA ASP A 8 -8.45 -1.88 -25.48
C ASP A 8 -9.67 -1.16 -24.94
N ARG A 9 -10.07 -1.59 -23.74
CA ARG A 9 -11.11 -0.94 -22.96
C ARG A 9 -10.66 -0.83 -21.52
N THR A 10 -10.75 0.36 -20.96
CA THR A 10 -10.59 0.59 -19.51
C THR A 10 -11.92 0.86 -18.85
N LEU A 11 -11.99 0.60 -17.54
CA LEU A 11 -13.09 1.03 -16.68
C LEU A 11 -12.56 2.14 -15.76
N SER A 12 -13.02 3.36 -15.99
CA SER A 12 -12.70 4.55 -15.22
C SER A 12 -13.62 4.63 -14.00
N PHE A 13 -13.03 4.66 -12.81
CA PHE A 13 -13.74 4.84 -11.54
C PHE A 13 -13.00 5.79 -10.59
N LEU A 14 -11.82 6.28 -10.99
CA LEU A 14 -11.09 7.32 -10.28
C LEU A 14 -11.61 8.70 -10.74
N PRO A 15 -11.59 9.73 -9.88
CA PRO A 15 -11.98 11.07 -10.29
C PRO A 15 -11.05 11.63 -11.37
N LEU A 16 -11.61 12.27 -12.40
CA LEU A 16 -10.82 12.95 -13.46
C LEU A 16 -10.05 14.18 -12.95
N SER A 17 -10.33 14.64 -11.72
CA SER A 17 -9.50 15.63 -11.03
C SER A 17 -8.12 15.07 -10.64
N HIS A 18 -7.98 13.74 -10.57
CA HIS A 18 -6.71 13.08 -10.27
C HIS A 18 -5.88 12.87 -11.54
N MET A 19 -4.62 13.34 -11.52
CA MET A 19 -3.78 13.35 -12.72
C MET A 19 -3.50 11.95 -13.29
N LEU A 20 -3.33 10.92 -12.46
CA LEU A 20 -3.11 9.55 -12.96
C LEU A 20 -4.26 9.08 -13.86
N GLU A 21 -5.50 9.28 -13.40
CA GLU A 21 -6.68 8.89 -14.17
C GLU A 21 -6.85 9.76 -15.41
N ARG A 22 -6.68 11.08 -15.24
CA ARG A 22 -6.79 12.03 -16.34
C ARG A 22 -5.79 11.72 -17.46
N THR A 23 -4.56 11.36 -17.12
CA THR A 23 -3.51 11.06 -18.10
C THR A 23 -3.62 9.63 -18.64
N ALA A 24 -3.58 8.62 -17.78
CA ALA A 24 -3.50 7.21 -18.21
C ALA A 24 -4.88 6.59 -18.50
N GLY A 25 -5.88 6.88 -17.68
CA GLY A 25 -7.24 6.35 -17.83
C GLY A 25 -8.07 7.05 -18.90
N TYR A 26 -7.75 8.32 -19.19
CA TYR A 26 -8.51 9.16 -20.13
C TYR A 26 -7.70 9.58 -21.36
N TYR A 27 -6.72 10.47 -21.26
CA TYR A 27 -6.02 11.01 -22.44
C TYR A 27 -5.28 9.95 -23.25
N LEU A 28 -4.51 9.08 -22.59
CA LEU A 28 -3.79 8.00 -23.26
C LEU A 28 -4.74 7.06 -24.02
N MET A 29 -5.88 6.74 -23.41
CA MET A 29 -6.89 5.87 -24.03
C MET A 29 -7.51 6.53 -25.26
N LEU A 30 -7.84 7.82 -25.18
CA LEU A 30 -8.37 8.59 -26.32
C LEU A 30 -7.35 8.68 -27.46
N LEU A 31 -6.09 9.01 -27.16
CA LEU A 31 -5.02 9.11 -28.15
C LEU A 31 -4.73 7.77 -28.84
N ALA A 32 -4.88 6.66 -28.10
CA ALA A 32 -4.72 5.32 -28.64
C ALA A 32 -5.95 4.79 -29.42
N GLY A 33 -7.04 5.56 -29.51
CA GLY A 33 -8.30 5.12 -30.12
C GLY A 33 -9.01 4.01 -29.32
N ALA A 34 -8.67 3.87 -28.04
CA ALA A 34 -9.22 2.87 -27.14
C ALA A 34 -10.51 3.39 -26.47
N SER A 35 -11.28 2.46 -25.87
CA SER A 35 -12.56 2.80 -25.24
C SER A 35 -12.41 3.05 -23.73
N VAL A 36 -13.06 4.10 -23.23
CA VAL A 36 -13.19 4.38 -21.79
C VAL A 36 -14.65 4.18 -21.39
N ALA A 37 -14.90 3.24 -20.48
CA ALA A 37 -16.20 3.10 -19.83
C ALA A 37 -16.13 3.72 -18.43
N PHE A 38 -17.19 4.38 -17.98
CA PHE A 38 -17.25 4.95 -16.64
C PHE A 38 -18.05 4.04 -15.72
N ALA A 39 -17.49 3.74 -14.55
CA ALA A 39 -18.18 2.97 -13.52
C ALA A 39 -19.35 3.76 -12.95
N ARG A 40 -20.42 3.06 -12.58
CA ARG A 40 -21.63 3.67 -12.00
C ARG A 40 -21.35 4.21 -10.60
N SER A 41 -20.57 3.46 -9.81
CA SER A 41 -20.08 3.83 -8.48
C SER A 41 -19.09 2.79 -7.94
N ILE A 42 -18.34 3.12 -6.88
CA ILE A 42 -17.42 2.17 -6.23
C ILE A 42 -18.14 0.91 -5.68
N PRO A 43 -19.33 0.99 -5.05
CA PRO A 43 -20.08 -0.20 -4.64
C PRO A 43 -20.42 -1.16 -5.79
N LEU A 44 -20.70 -0.63 -6.99
CA LEU A 44 -21.07 -1.40 -8.17
C LEU A 44 -19.87 -1.85 -9.02
N LEU A 45 -18.65 -1.49 -8.61
CA LEU A 45 -17.42 -1.73 -9.38
C LEU A 45 -17.22 -3.21 -9.75
N GLY A 46 -17.58 -4.14 -8.85
CA GLY A 46 -17.45 -5.58 -9.13
C GLY A 46 -18.43 -6.11 -10.19
N GLU A 47 -19.59 -5.48 -10.36
CA GLU A 47 -20.51 -5.76 -11.47
C GLU A 47 -19.98 -5.13 -12.75
N ASP A 48 -19.61 -3.85 -12.69
CA ASP A 48 -19.11 -3.10 -13.83
C ASP A 48 -17.86 -3.77 -14.44
N LEU A 49 -16.95 -4.30 -13.62
CA LEU A 49 -15.79 -5.07 -14.08
C LEU A 49 -16.19 -6.35 -14.84
N ARG A 50 -17.27 -7.01 -14.46
CA ARG A 50 -17.76 -8.25 -15.11
C ARG A 50 -18.51 -7.96 -16.41
N ASP A 51 -19.22 -6.85 -16.49
CA ASP A 51 -19.98 -6.44 -17.67
C ASP A 51 -19.06 -5.79 -18.71
N ILE A 52 -18.27 -4.82 -18.26
CA ILE A 52 -17.31 -4.07 -19.09
C ILE A 52 -16.05 -4.88 -19.36
N ARG A 53 -15.76 -5.92 -18.58
CA ARG A 53 -14.63 -6.83 -18.81
C ARG A 53 -13.35 -6.07 -19.22
N PRO A 54 -12.77 -5.10 -18.51
CA PRO A 54 -11.71 -4.26 -19.07
C PRO A 54 -10.46 -5.07 -19.50
N SER A 55 -9.72 -4.56 -20.51
CA SER A 55 -8.41 -5.09 -20.88
C SER A 55 -7.26 -4.35 -20.21
N ILE A 56 -7.51 -3.12 -19.75
CA ILE A 56 -6.57 -2.30 -18.99
C ILE A 56 -7.29 -1.82 -17.74
N LEU A 57 -6.60 -1.81 -16.60
CA LEU A 57 -7.12 -1.25 -15.37
C LEU A 57 -6.13 -0.23 -14.82
N ILE A 58 -6.56 1.01 -14.63
CA ILE A 58 -5.80 2.03 -13.89
C ILE A 58 -6.42 2.13 -12.51
N SER A 59 -5.62 1.91 -11.47
CA SER A 59 -6.15 1.78 -10.11
C SER A 59 -5.16 2.27 -9.06
N VAL A 60 -5.66 2.40 -7.84
CA VAL A 60 -4.90 2.73 -6.63
C VAL A 60 -4.76 1.48 -5.74
N PRO A 61 -3.75 1.44 -4.85
CA PRO A 61 -3.49 0.28 -3.99
C PRO A 61 -4.71 -0.20 -3.18
N ARG A 62 -5.49 0.72 -2.61
CA ARG A 62 -6.67 0.41 -1.79
C ARG A 62 -7.70 -0.48 -2.48
N ILE A 63 -7.85 -0.38 -3.79
CA ILE A 63 -8.76 -1.25 -4.54
C ILE A 63 -8.21 -2.67 -4.60
N PHE A 64 -6.91 -2.84 -4.84
CA PHE A 64 -6.26 -4.15 -4.82
C PHE A 64 -6.28 -4.77 -3.42
N GLU A 65 -5.98 -3.99 -2.38
CA GLU A 65 -6.07 -4.40 -0.97
C GLU A 65 -7.48 -4.88 -0.62
N ARG A 66 -8.52 -4.13 -0.98
CA ARG A 66 -9.91 -4.52 -0.72
C ARG A 66 -10.29 -5.83 -1.42
N VAL A 67 -9.85 -6.00 -2.67
CA VAL A 67 -10.08 -7.25 -3.41
C VAL A 67 -9.28 -8.40 -2.79
N TYR A 68 -8.05 -8.15 -2.37
CA TYR A 68 -7.19 -9.11 -1.70
C TYR A 68 -7.80 -9.59 -0.37
N GLY A 69 -8.23 -8.67 0.51
CA GLY A 69 -8.86 -9.01 1.78
C GLY A 69 -10.07 -9.93 1.62
N ARG A 70 -10.96 -9.62 0.66
CA ARG A 70 -12.11 -10.50 0.33
C ARG A 70 -11.69 -11.87 -0.20
N ILE A 71 -10.58 -11.96 -0.94
CA ILE A 71 -10.06 -13.25 -1.41
C ILE A 71 -9.52 -14.03 -0.20
N MET A 72 -8.75 -13.40 0.68
CA MET A 72 -8.20 -14.05 1.87
C MET A 72 -9.29 -14.54 2.80
N GLU A 73 -10.31 -13.74 3.07
CA GLU A 73 -11.48 -14.13 3.87
C GLU A 73 -12.19 -15.37 3.31
N GLN A 74 -12.37 -15.43 1.97
CA GLN A 74 -12.92 -16.62 1.30
C GLN A 74 -12.01 -17.83 1.36
N VAL A 75 -10.69 -17.62 1.40
CA VAL A 75 -9.70 -18.69 1.52
C VAL A 75 -9.67 -19.21 2.95
N GLU A 76 -9.60 -18.34 3.96
CA GLU A 76 -9.57 -18.70 5.38
C GLU A 76 -10.80 -19.48 5.82
N SER A 77 -11.98 -19.05 5.36
CA SER A 77 -13.25 -19.76 5.60
C SER A 77 -13.41 -21.07 4.82
N ALA A 78 -12.49 -21.38 3.88
CA ALA A 78 -12.60 -22.58 3.06
C ALA A 78 -12.01 -23.84 3.74
N PRO A 79 -12.53 -25.04 3.39
CA PRO A 79 -11.95 -26.31 3.82
C PRO A 79 -10.47 -26.42 3.45
N ALA A 80 -9.69 -27.14 4.26
CA ALA A 80 -8.24 -27.29 4.09
C ALA A 80 -7.77 -27.64 2.66
N PRO A 81 -8.45 -28.52 1.89
CA PRO A 81 -8.05 -28.79 0.51
C PRO A 81 -8.12 -27.57 -0.42
N ARG A 82 -9.08 -26.67 -0.21
CA ARG A 82 -9.21 -25.43 -1.01
C ARG A 82 -8.15 -24.40 -0.62
N ARG A 83 -7.85 -24.27 0.67
CA ARG A 83 -6.74 -23.44 1.16
C ARG A 83 -5.40 -23.89 0.58
N TRP A 84 -5.12 -25.18 0.67
CA TRP A 84 -3.95 -25.79 0.06
C TRP A 84 -3.87 -25.53 -1.45
N LEU A 85 -4.99 -25.66 -2.17
CA LEU A 85 -5.04 -25.40 -3.61
C LEU A 85 -4.70 -23.93 -3.94
N PHE A 86 -5.21 -22.98 -3.14
CA PHE A 86 -4.90 -21.57 -3.28
C PHE A 86 -3.41 -21.29 -3.06
N GLU A 87 -2.85 -21.82 -1.97
CA GLU A 87 -1.41 -21.72 -1.65
C GLU A 87 -0.53 -22.33 -2.75
N GLN A 88 -0.91 -23.47 -3.33
CA GLN A 88 -0.18 -24.05 -4.46
C GLN A 88 -0.28 -23.18 -5.71
N ALA A 89 -1.46 -22.62 -6.00
CA ALA A 89 -1.67 -21.73 -7.14
C ALA A 89 -0.81 -20.46 -7.01
N THR A 90 -0.72 -19.85 -5.83
CA THR A 90 0.12 -18.67 -5.59
C THR A 90 1.61 -19.03 -5.64
N ARG A 91 2.03 -20.13 -5.00
CA ARG A 91 3.43 -20.58 -5.01
C ARG A 91 3.94 -20.90 -6.42
N ILE A 92 3.20 -21.73 -7.17
CA ILE A 92 3.60 -22.14 -8.52
C ILE A 92 3.42 -20.99 -9.51
N GLY A 93 2.38 -20.18 -9.34
CA GLY A 93 2.16 -18.97 -10.11
C GLY A 93 3.32 -17.99 -9.99
N TRP A 94 3.82 -17.78 -8.76
CA TRP A 94 4.99 -16.92 -8.52
C TRP A 94 6.25 -17.47 -9.18
N LYS A 95 6.53 -18.77 -9.04
CA LYS A 95 7.67 -19.42 -9.75
C LYS A 95 7.57 -19.27 -11.26
N SER A 96 6.36 -19.40 -11.81
CA SER A 96 6.09 -19.22 -13.25
C SER A 96 6.38 -17.79 -13.68
N PHE A 97 5.97 -16.80 -12.88
CA PHE A 97 6.28 -15.40 -13.14
C PHE A 97 7.81 -15.14 -13.10
N GLU A 98 8.51 -15.59 -12.06
CA GLU A 98 9.97 -15.43 -11.96
C GLU A 98 10.71 -16.06 -13.15
N HIS A 99 10.22 -17.21 -13.63
CA HIS A 99 10.76 -17.86 -14.82
C HIS A 99 10.57 -17.03 -16.09
N HIS A 100 9.36 -16.51 -16.34
CA HIS A 100 9.09 -15.63 -17.49
C HIS A 100 9.89 -14.33 -17.44
N GLN A 101 10.25 -13.87 -16.25
CA GLN A 101 11.07 -12.69 -16.04
C GLN A 101 12.58 -12.97 -16.13
N GLY A 102 12.99 -14.21 -16.45
CA GLY A 102 14.39 -14.60 -16.57
C GLY A 102 15.15 -14.72 -15.25
N ARG A 103 14.47 -14.58 -14.10
CA ARG A 103 15.08 -14.61 -12.76
C ARG A 103 15.15 -16.01 -12.15
N ARG A 104 14.55 -17.01 -12.81
CA ARG A 104 14.53 -18.40 -12.35
C ARG A 104 14.57 -19.40 -13.52
N PRO A 105 15.30 -20.52 -13.41
CA PRO A 105 15.20 -21.60 -14.38
C PRO A 105 13.83 -22.29 -14.33
N TRP A 106 13.49 -22.99 -15.41
CA TRP A 106 12.27 -23.81 -15.46
C TRP A 106 12.28 -24.88 -14.37
N SER A 107 11.10 -25.23 -13.83
CA SER A 107 10.96 -26.30 -12.83
C SER A 107 9.77 -27.22 -13.15
N PRO A 108 9.85 -28.53 -12.82
CA PRO A 108 8.75 -29.49 -13.08
C PRO A 108 7.41 -29.10 -12.44
N ASP A 109 7.43 -28.39 -11.31
CA ASP A 109 6.24 -27.83 -10.67
C ASP A 109 5.36 -27.01 -11.65
N LEU A 110 5.97 -26.40 -12.67
CA LEU A 110 5.27 -25.59 -13.67
C LEU A 110 4.33 -26.42 -14.57
N LEU A 111 4.50 -27.74 -14.64
CA LEU A 111 3.57 -28.63 -15.35
C LEU A 111 2.16 -28.59 -14.74
N PHE A 112 2.05 -28.28 -13.44
CA PHE A 112 0.75 -28.15 -12.76
C PHE A 112 0.14 -26.75 -12.90
N LYS A 113 0.87 -25.77 -13.47
CA LYS A 113 0.40 -24.39 -13.61
C LYS A 113 -0.91 -24.30 -14.39
N PRO A 114 -1.10 -24.96 -15.56
CA PRO A 114 -2.35 -24.84 -16.31
C PRO A 114 -3.57 -25.31 -15.51
N LEU A 115 -3.42 -26.40 -14.73
CA LEU A 115 -4.48 -26.94 -13.88
C LEU A 115 -4.82 -25.99 -12.73
N LEU A 116 -3.81 -25.53 -11.98
CA LEU A 116 -4.00 -24.60 -10.86
C LEU A 116 -4.55 -23.25 -11.33
N ASP A 117 -4.12 -22.81 -12.50
CA ASP A 117 -4.60 -21.61 -13.15
C ASP A 117 -6.07 -21.73 -13.53
N ALA A 118 -6.52 -22.85 -14.10
CA ALA A 118 -7.94 -23.08 -14.40
C ALA A 118 -8.82 -23.13 -13.13
N LEU A 119 -8.31 -23.71 -12.04
CA LEU A 119 -9.08 -23.90 -10.81
C LEU A 119 -9.16 -22.64 -9.93
N VAL A 120 -8.09 -21.83 -9.89
CA VAL A 120 -7.97 -20.68 -8.97
C VAL A 120 -7.78 -19.38 -9.74
N GLY A 121 -6.66 -19.25 -10.48
CA GLY A 121 -6.27 -17.99 -11.13
C GLY A 121 -7.33 -17.46 -12.10
N GLY A 122 -7.89 -18.34 -12.94
CA GLY A 122 -8.94 -18.03 -13.90
C GLY A 122 -10.22 -17.53 -13.24
N ARG A 123 -10.57 -18.04 -12.04
CA ARG A 123 -11.74 -17.56 -11.28
C ARG A 123 -11.50 -16.16 -10.72
N VAL A 124 -10.29 -15.88 -10.23
CA VAL A 124 -9.92 -14.54 -9.76
C VAL A 124 -9.93 -13.55 -10.93
N ARG A 125 -9.31 -13.90 -12.07
CA ARG A 125 -9.32 -13.05 -13.27
C ARG A 125 -10.72 -12.85 -13.84
N ALA A 126 -11.60 -13.85 -13.78
CA ALA A 126 -12.99 -13.72 -14.22
C ALA A 126 -13.75 -12.64 -13.44
N ARG A 127 -13.46 -12.48 -12.14
CA ARG A 127 -14.04 -11.39 -11.34
C ARG A 127 -13.56 -9.99 -11.75
N LEU A 128 -12.38 -9.90 -12.36
CA LEU A 128 -11.84 -8.67 -12.96
C LEU A 128 -12.20 -8.52 -14.46
N GLY A 129 -13.11 -9.36 -14.98
CA GLY A 129 -13.55 -9.30 -16.38
C GLY A 129 -12.91 -10.32 -17.32
N GLY A 130 -11.87 -11.01 -16.89
CA GLY A 130 -11.27 -12.17 -17.55
C GLY A 130 -10.46 -11.89 -18.82
N ARG A 131 -10.30 -10.63 -19.25
CA ARG A 131 -9.49 -10.26 -20.43
C ARG A 131 -8.43 -9.20 -20.15
N LEU A 132 -8.10 -9.00 -18.88
CA LEU A 132 -7.11 -8.03 -18.45
C LEU A 132 -5.73 -8.38 -19.01
N ARG A 133 -5.13 -7.44 -19.75
CA ARG A 133 -3.77 -7.52 -20.27
C ARG A 133 -2.76 -7.00 -19.26
N PHE A 134 -3.12 -5.93 -18.54
CA PHE A 134 -2.29 -5.31 -17.52
C PHE A 134 -3.13 -4.41 -16.61
N ALA A 135 -2.65 -4.20 -15.38
CA ALA A 135 -3.20 -3.27 -14.42
C ALA A 135 -2.09 -2.39 -13.88
N ILE A 136 -2.33 -1.10 -13.79
CA ILE A 136 -1.41 -0.14 -13.18
C ILE A 136 -1.90 0.18 -11.78
N SER A 137 -0.99 0.07 -10.80
CA SER A 137 -1.19 0.57 -9.44
C SER A 137 -0.30 1.80 -9.25
N GLY A 138 -0.91 2.93 -8.90
CA GLY A 138 -0.19 4.17 -8.62
C GLY A 138 -0.94 5.08 -7.65
N GLY A 139 -0.31 6.18 -7.26
CA GLY A 139 -0.85 7.17 -6.31
C GLY A 139 -0.55 6.87 -4.82
N ALA A 140 -0.18 5.64 -4.49
CA ALA A 140 0.41 5.23 -3.21
C ALA A 140 1.22 3.93 -3.39
N ALA A 141 1.98 3.54 -2.37
CA ALA A 141 2.68 2.26 -2.33
C ALA A 141 1.68 1.10 -2.23
N LEU A 142 1.87 0.05 -3.04
CA LEU A 142 1.15 -1.21 -2.89
C LEU A 142 2.09 -2.22 -2.23
N SER A 143 1.59 -2.93 -1.22
CA SER A 143 2.39 -3.97 -0.57
C SER A 143 2.87 -5.02 -1.58
N ALA A 144 4.18 -5.31 -1.53
CA ALA A 144 4.79 -6.30 -2.40
C ALA A 144 4.12 -7.67 -2.26
N SER A 145 3.66 -8.06 -1.07
CA SER A 145 2.99 -9.35 -0.85
C SER A 145 1.64 -9.44 -1.59
N ILE A 146 0.86 -8.35 -1.59
CA ILE A 146 -0.40 -8.25 -2.35
C ILE A 146 -0.11 -8.33 -3.84
N ALA A 147 0.83 -7.50 -4.33
CA ALA A 147 1.20 -7.47 -5.74
C ALA A 147 1.67 -8.84 -6.22
N ARG A 148 2.55 -9.52 -5.45
CA ARG A 148 3.02 -10.88 -5.73
C ARG A 148 1.88 -11.88 -5.81
N THR A 149 0.90 -11.81 -4.91
CA THR A 149 -0.26 -12.71 -4.91
C THR A 149 -1.08 -12.55 -6.18
N PHE A 150 -1.43 -11.31 -6.56
CA PHE A 150 -2.17 -11.06 -7.80
C PHE A 150 -1.41 -11.51 -9.04
N ILE A 151 -0.12 -11.17 -9.13
CA ILE A 151 0.76 -11.57 -10.23
C ILE A 151 0.83 -13.09 -10.34
N ALA A 152 0.99 -13.80 -9.22
CA ALA A 152 1.01 -15.26 -9.19
C ALA A 152 -0.32 -15.87 -9.68
N LEU A 153 -1.45 -15.23 -9.37
CA LEU A 153 -2.78 -15.61 -9.86
C LEU A 153 -3.04 -15.16 -11.31
N GLY A 154 -2.03 -14.62 -11.99
CA GLY A 154 -2.07 -14.23 -13.39
C GLY A 154 -2.71 -12.87 -13.65
N VAL A 155 -2.83 -12.02 -12.63
CA VAL A 155 -3.22 -10.61 -12.79
C VAL A 155 -1.95 -9.78 -12.92
N PRO A 156 -1.57 -9.33 -14.13
CA PRO A 156 -0.34 -8.58 -14.34
C PRO A 156 -0.48 -7.16 -13.79
N ILE A 157 -0.07 -6.95 -12.54
CA ILE A 157 0.00 -5.64 -11.89
C ILE A 157 1.40 -5.03 -12.11
N GLN A 158 1.44 -3.78 -12.55
CA GLN A 158 2.64 -2.96 -12.62
C GLN A 158 2.49 -1.78 -11.67
N GLN A 159 3.51 -1.56 -10.85
CA GLN A 159 3.58 -0.38 -10.01
C GLN A 159 4.21 0.77 -10.78
N GLY A 160 3.59 1.94 -10.67
CA GLY A 160 4.11 3.19 -11.22
C GLY A 160 4.19 4.27 -10.15
N TYR A 161 5.18 5.14 -10.30
CA TYR A 161 5.41 6.26 -9.41
C TYR A 161 5.44 7.57 -10.17
N GLY A 162 4.93 8.61 -9.53
CA GLY A 162 5.02 9.98 -9.96
C GLY A 162 4.06 10.87 -9.18
N LEU A 163 4.07 12.14 -9.53
CA LEU A 163 3.40 13.22 -8.82
C LEU A 163 2.84 14.23 -9.83
N THR A 164 1.90 15.07 -9.40
CA THR A 164 1.20 16.01 -10.28
C THR A 164 2.16 17.01 -10.94
N GLU A 165 3.19 17.38 -10.19
CA GLU A 165 4.28 18.29 -10.52
C GLU A 165 5.16 17.75 -11.67
N PHE A 166 5.01 16.47 -12.04
CA PHE A 166 5.70 15.81 -13.16
C PHE A 166 4.73 15.14 -14.17
N ALA A 167 3.49 15.61 -14.24
CA ALA A 167 2.48 15.31 -15.27
C ALA A 167 2.31 13.84 -15.78
N PRO A 168 1.93 12.85 -14.95
CA PRO A 168 2.24 12.65 -13.54
C PRO A 168 3.07 11.37 -13.31
N ILE A 169 3.76 10.85 -14.33
CA ILE A 169 4.43 9.55 -14.28
C ILE A 169 5.94 9.76 -14.47
N ILE A 170 6.70 9.30 -13.49
CA ILE A 170 8.18 9.33 -13.48
C ILE A 170 8.72 7.96 -13.89
N SER A 171 8.23 6.89 -13.25
CA SER A 171 8.72 5.53 -13.44
C SER A 171 7.58 4.52 -13.42
N VAL A 172 7.81 3.36 -14.06
CA VAL A 172 6.85 2.26 -14.05
C VAL A 172 7.54 0.92 -14.27
N ASN A 173 7.06 -0.13 -13.60
CA ASN A 173 7.45 -1.50 -13.90
C ASN A 173 6.97 -1.88 -15.31
N ARG A 174 7.81 -2.56 -16.07
CA ARG A 174 7.49 -2.99 -17.43
C ARG A 174 6.92 -4.41 -17.40
N LEU A 175 6.25 -4.86 -18.45
CA LEU A 175 5.71 -6.23 -18.47
C LEU A 175 6.83 -7.28 -18.52
N GLU A 176 7.86 -6.97 -19.29
CA GLU A 176 9.09 -7.75 -19.47
C GLU A 176 10.05 -7.66 -18.27
N ASP A 177 9.91 -6.64 -17.44
CA ASP A 177 10.81 -6.33 -16.33
C ASP A 177 10.00 -5.69 -15.18
N ASN A 178 9.43 -6.55 -14.35
CA ASN A 178 8.54 -6.20 -13.26
C ASN A 178 9.09 -6.71 -11.94
N LEU A 179 9.46 -5.79 -11.05
CA LEU A 179 9.81 -6.08 -9.66
C LEU A 179 8.70 -5.52 -8.75
N PRO A 180 7.85 -6.37 -8.15
CA PRO A 180 6.70 -5.91 -7.35
C PRO A 180 7.04 -5.21 -6.02
N ALA A 181 8.32 -5.05 -5.68
CA ALA A 181 8.75 -4.21 -4.58
C ALA A 181 9.23 -2.83 -5.05
N SER A 182 9.54 -2.67 -6.33
CA SER A 182 9.97 -1.40 -6.92
C SER A 182 8.82 -0.68 -7.60
N VAL A 183 9.03 0.58 -7.94
CA VAL A 183 8.17 1.39 -8.82
C VAL A 183 8.74 1.46 -10.25
N GLY A 184 9.58 0.49 -10.59
CA GLY A 184 10.16 0.28 -11.90
C GLY A 184 11.27 1.25 -12.27
N THR A 185 11.49 1.39 -13.57
CA THR A 185 12.55 2.22 -14.14
C THR A 185 11.99 3.56 -14.62
N PRO A 186 12.77 4.65 -14.59
CA PRO A 186 12.35 5.94 -15.15
C PRO A 186 11.85 5.80 -16.60
N LEU A 187 10.83 6.59 -16.95
CA LEU A 187 10.34 6.66 -18.32
C LEU A 187 11.42 7.23 -19.26
N PRO A 188 11.40 6.88 -20.55
CA PRO A 188 12.32 7.47 -21.52
C PRO A 188 12.24 9.01 -21.51
N GLY A 189 13.40 9.66 -21.40
CA GLY A 189 13.48 11.13 -21.32
C GLY A 189 13.27 11.71 -19.91
N VAL A 190 13.08 10.87 -18.90
CA VAL A 190 13.08 11.29 -17.49
C VAL A 190 14.47 11.07 -16.90
N GLU A 191 15.10 12.16 -16.50
CA GLU A 191 16.35 12.14 -15.75
C GLU A 191 16.04 12.05 -14.26
N VAL A 192 16.77 11.20 -13.55
CA VAL A 192 16.65 11.02 -12.11
C VAL A 192 18.01 11.15 -11.44
N ARG A 193 18.04 11.73 -10.25
CA ARG A 193 19.20 11.84 -9.38
C ARG A 193 18.74 11.61 -7.95
N VAL A 194 19.59 10.98 -7.14
CA VAL A 194 19.36 10.84 -5.70
C VAL A 194 20.36 11.73 -4.97
N ASP A 195 19.89 12.55 -4.04
CA ASP A 195 20.74 13.47 -3.29
C ASP A 195 21.33 12.83 -2.02
N GLU A 196 22.03 13.63 -1.20
CA GLU A 196 22.62 13.19 0.07
C GLU A 196 21.60 12.80 1.16
N HIS A 197 20.35 13.23 1.02
CA HIS A 197 19.23 12.88 1.89
C HIS A 197 18.42 11.70 1.37
N GLN A 198 18.90 11.02 0.32
CA GLN A 198 18.18 9.99 -0.42
C GLN A 198 16.91 10.51 -1.10
N GLU A 199 16.74 11.82 -1.27
CA GLU A 199 15.63 12.41 -1.99
C GLU A 199 15.76 12.13 -3.48
N LEU A 200 14.65 11.75 -4.12
CA LEU A 200 14.58 11.67 -5.57
C LEU A 200 14.40 13.07 -6.18
N LEU A 201 15.35 13.46 -7.02
CA LEU A 201 15.27 14.64 -7.87
C LEU A 201 14.97 14.20 -9.30
N VAL A 202 14.02 14.85 -9.95
CA VAL A 202 13.64 14.52 -11.33
C VAL A 202 13.67 15.70 -12.26
N ARG A 203 14.03 15.45 -13.52
CA ARG A 203 14.02 16.45 -14.59
C ARG A 203 13.53 15.83 -15.89
N GLY A 204 12.78 16.60 -16.67
CA GLY A 204 12.28 16.15 -17.97
C GLY A 204 11.19 17.06 -18.54
N CYS A 205 10.65 16.68 -19.69
CA CYS A 205 9.63 17.48 -20.39
C CYS A 205 8.28 17.55 -19.66
N SER A 206 8.05 16.67 -18.69
CA SER A 206 6.79 16.59 -17.92
C SER A 206 6.78 17.49 -16.69
N LEU A 207 7.84 18.27 -16.45
CA LEU A 207 7.93 19.21 -15.32
C LEU A 207 6.82 20.26 -15.37
N MET A 208 6.25 20.55 -14.20
CA MET A 208 5.36 21.69 -14.02
C MET A 208 6.08 23.02 -14.29
N GLN A 209 5.30 24.06 -14.58
CA GLN A 209 5.80 25.43 -14.69
C GLN A 209 5.91 26.14 -13.33
N GLY A 210 5.28 25.57 -12.29
CA GLY A 210 5.19 26.14 -10.95
C GLY A 210 3.76 26.06 -10.40
N TYR A 211 3.62 26.42 -9.13
CA TYR A 211 2.33 26.50 -8.45
C TYR A 211 1.65 27.84 -8.74
N TRP A 212 0.35 27.80 -8.98
CA TRP A 212 -0.46 28.99 -9.25
C TRP A 212 -0.48 29.94 -8.06
N ASN A 213 -0.09 31.20 -8.27
CA ASN A 213 0.01 32.25 -7.25
C ASN A 213 0.92 31.90 -6.05
N ASP A 214 1.85 30.97 -6.20
CA ASP A 214 2.80 30.59 -5.15
C ASP A 214 4.23 30.49 -5.69
N PRO A 215 4.91 31.64 -5.90
CA PRO A 215 6.31 31.65 -6.33
C PRO A 215 7.24 31.06 -5.26
N GLY A 216 6.88 31.14 -3.97
CA GLY A 216 7.66 30.61 -2.86
C GLY A 216 7.71 29.08 -2.88
N GLY A 217 6.54 28.44 -2.94
CA GLY A 217 6.44 26.98 -3.10
C GLY A 217 7.07 26.51 -4.42
N THR A 218 6.95 27.31 -5.49
CA THR A 218 7.57 26.98 -6.79
C THR A 218 9.09 26.93 -6.68
N ALA A 219 9.71 27.93 -6.05
CA ALA A 219 11.15 27.98 -5.84
C ALA A 219 11.67 26.92 -4.85
N GLN A 220 10.81 26.41 -3.95
CA GLN A 220 11.14 25.30 -3.07
C GLN A 220 11.10 23.95 -3.80
N ALA A 221 10.15 23.77 -4.72
CA ALA A 221 10.00 22.51 -5.46
C ALA A 221 10.94 22.41 -6.66
N LEU A 222 11.19 23.50 -7.37
CA LEU A 222 12.04 23.54 -8.57
C LEU A 222 13.32 24.32 -8.30
N ASP A 223 14.46 23.65 -8.39
CA ASP A 223 15.76 24.29 -8.23
C ASP A 223 16.13 25.13 -9.48
N PRO A 224 17.11 26.05 -9.37
CA PRO A 224 17.56 26.86 -10.51
C PRO A 224 18.23 26.05 -11.64
N GLN A 225 18.54 24.77 -11.40
CA GLN A 225 19.11 23.84 -12.39
C GLN A 225 18.03 23.02 -13.12
N GLY A 226 16.75 23.23 -12.78
CA GLY A 226 15.60 22.58 -13.38
C GLY A 226 15.30 21.18 -12.82
N TRP A 227 15.76 20.86 -11.61
CA TRP A 227 15.35 19.65 -10.89
C TRP A 227 14.14 19.92 -10.02
N LEU A 228 13.19 18.99 -10.08
CA LEU A 228 12.07 18.91 -9.15
C LEU A 228 12.46 18.06 -7.95
N HIS A 229 12.39 18.66 -6.77
CA HIS A 229 12.43 17.99 -5.48
C HIS A 229 11.10 17.27 -5.24
N THR A 230 11.09 15.94 -5.27
CA THR A 230 9.83 15.19 -5.10
C THR A 230 9.38 15.13 -3.65
N GLY A 231 10.29 15.36 -2.70
CA GLY A 231 10.07 15.14 -1.29
C GLY A 231 10.03 13.65 -0.89
N ASP A 232 10.26 12.72 -1.82
CA ASP A 232 10.20 11.28 -1.59
C ASP A 232 11.61 10.67 -1.53
N GLN A 233 11.86 9.82 -0.53
CA GLN A 233 13.10 9.09 -0.40
C GLN A 233 13.09 7.81 -1.22
N VAL A 234 14.23 7.52 -1.86
CA VAL A 234 14.36 6.36 -2.73
C VAL A 234 15.69 5.65 -2.58
N LEU A 235 15.65 4.36 -2.91
CA LEU A 235 16.81 3.56 -3.23
C LEU A 235 16.80 3.25 -4.73
N LEU A 236 17.94 3.44 -5.40
CA LEU A 236 18.12 3.15 -6.83
C LEU A 236 19.07 1.95 -6.98
N GLU A 237 18.52 0.79 -7.34
CA GLU A 237 19.27 -0.45 -7.54
C GLU A 237 18.99 -1.03 -8.93
N GLU A 238 20.05 -1.33 -9.68
CA GLU A 238 19.95 -1.92 -11.03
C GLU A 238 19.01 -1.13 -11.98
N GLY A 239 18.90 0.18 -11.77
CA GLY A 239 18.03 1.07 -12.54
C GLY A 239 16.57 1.12 -12.06
N HIS A 240 16.18 0.30 -11.09
CA HIS A 240 14.86 0.32 -10.45
C HIS A 240 14.83 1.25 -9.25
N LEU A 241 13.76 2.04 -9.16
CA LEU A 241 13.47 2.89 -8.02
C LEU A 241 12.63 2.15 -6.99
N TYR A 242 13.02 2.23 -5.74
CA TYR A 242 12.27 1.74 -4.58
C TYR A 242 11.95 2.94 -3.70
N ILE A 243 10.67 3.20 -3.45
CA ILE A 243 10.26 4.27 -2.55
C ILE A 243 10.46 3.79 -1.12
N THR A 244 11.30 4.46 -0.36
CA THR A 244 11.63 4.10 1.03
C THR A 244 10.95 5.01 2.04
N GLY A 245 10.35 6.11 1.61
CA GLY A 245 9.63 7.02 2.50
C GLY A 245 9.39 8.38 1.87
N ARG A 246 8.94 9.34 2.68
CA ARG A 246 8.72 10.72 2.29
C ARG A 246 9.35 11.64 3.31
N LEU A 247 10.16 12.61 2.90
CA LEU A 247 10.92 13.50 3.78
C LEU A 247 10.06 14.14 4.87
N LYS A 248 8.82 14.52 4.54
CA LYS A 248 7.86 15.12 5.49
C LYS A 248 7.05 14.10 6.31
N GLU A 249 7.08 12.81 5.97
CA GLU A 249 6.29 11.76 6.65
C GLU A 249 7.18 10.71 7.36
N ILE A 250 8.51 10.80 7.25
CA ILE A 250 9.44 9.95 7.99
C ILE A 250 9.41 10.34 9.46
N ILE A 251 9.17 9.34 10.30
CA ILE A 251 9.24 9.49 11.74
C ILE A 251 10.71 9.43 12.15
N VAL A 252 11.20 10.48 12.78
CA VAL A 252 12.53 10.46 13.42
C VAL A 252 12.33 10.23 14.91
N LEU A 253 12.75 9.07 15.39
CA LEU A 253 12.72 8.74 16.81
C LEU A 253 13.77 9.56 17.58
N ALA A 254 13.59 9.71 18.89
CA ALA A 254 14.51 10.44 19.77
C ALA A 254 15.94 9.86 19.80
N ASN A 255 16.10 8.60 19.40
CA ASN A 255 17.40 7.93 19.24
C ASN A 255 18.04 8.15 17.85
N GLY A 256 17.40 8.90 16.95
CA GLY A 256 17.87 9.21 15.61
C GLY A 256 17.48 8.18 14.53
N GLU A 257 16.79 7.10 14.90
CA GLU A 257 16.30 6.11 13.93
C GLU A 257 15.20 6.72 13.05
N LYS A 258 15.31 6.46 11.75
CA LYS A 258 14.36 6.96 10.74
C LYS A 258 13.43 5.84 10.31
N VAL A 259 12.15 6.08 10.45
CA VAL A 259 11.11 5.09 10.18
C VAL A 259 10.17 5.63 9.12
N ALA A 260 9.95 4.84 8.07
CA ALA A 260 8.92 5.10 7.07
C ALA A 260 7.63 4.40 7.50
N PRO A 261 6.66 5.13 8.09
CA PRO A 261 5.51 4.49 8.71
C PRO A 261 4.56 3.83 7.70
N ALA A 262 4.52 4.30 6.45
CA ALA A 262 3.57 3.83 5.45
C ALA A 262 3.71 2.32 5.14
N ASP A 263 4.94 1.80 5.11
CA ASP A 263 5.19 0.37 4.85
C ASP A 263 4.72 -0.49 6.03
N MET A 264 4.92 -0.01 7.25
CA MET A 264 4.45 -0.68 8.46
C MET A 264 2.92 -0.67 8.52
N GLU A 265 2.30 0.48 8.26
CA GLU A 265 0.84 0.64 8.19
C GLU A 265 0.23 -0.29 7.16
N GLY A 266 0.84 -0.35 5.97
CA GLY A 266 0.42 -1.25 4.90
C GLY A 266 0.55 -2.72 5.29
N ALA A 267 1.62 -3.11 5.98
CA ALA A 267 1.81 -4.48 6.47
C ALA A 267 0.79 -4.86 7.56
N ILE A 268 0.50 -3.95 8.49
CA ILE A 268 -0.50 -4.18 9.53
C ILE A 268 -1.90 -4.29 8.90
N ALA A 269 -2.23 -3.42 7.95
CA ALA A 269 -3.52 -3.42 7.25
C ALA A 269 -3.76 -4.65 6.33
N LEU A 270 -2.77 -5.55 6.16
CA LEU A 270 -2.98 -6.84 5.51
C LEU A 270 -3.82 -7.79 6.35
N ASP A 271 -3.83 -7.61 7.66
CA ASP A 271 -4.64 -8.39 8.57
C ASP A 271 -6.08 -7.88 8.56
N GLY A 272 -7.03 -8.78 8.33
CA GLY A 272 -8.45 -8.44 8.20
C GLY A 272 -9.08 -7.80 9.44
N LEU A 273 -8.41 -7.80 10.60
CA LEU A 273 -8.86 -7.08 11.78
C LEU A 273 -8.67 -5.56 11.66
N PHE A 274 -7.66 -5.09 10.94
CA PHE A 274 -7.28 -3.67 10.91
C PHE A 274 -7.76 -3.00 9.62
N GLU A 275 -8.78 -2.16 9.71
CA GLU A 275 -9.32 -1.44 8.56
C GLU A 275 -8.42 -0.26 8.15
N GLN A 276 -7.91 0.48 9.15
CA GLN A 276 -7.02 1.63 8.99
C GLN A 276 -6.01 1.68 10.14
N VAL A 277 -4.79 2.11 9.83
CA VAL A 277 -3.67 2.14 10.77
C VAL A 277 -2.93 3.45 10.62
N LEU A 278 -2.56 4.07 11.74
CA LEU A 278 -1.63 5.19 11.77
C LEU A 278 -0.51 4.91 12.78
N VAL A 279 0.72 4.80 12.30
CA VAL A 279 1.92 4.70 13.14
C VAL A 279 2.39 6.10 13.55
N VAL A 280 2.73 6.28 14.81
CA VAL A 280 3.17 7.56 15.39
C VAL A 280 4.45 7.36 16.21
N GLY A 281 5.23 8.42 16.38
CA GLY A 281 6.47 8.37 17.16
C GLY A 281 7.46 9.52 16.94
N GLU A 282 7.06 10.59 16.26
CA GLU A 282 7.95 11.72 15.96
C GLU A 282 8.53 12.33 17.24
N GLY A 283 9.87 12.36 17.34
CA GLY A 283 10.59 12.83 18.51
C GLY A 283 10.39 12.00 19.79
N ARG A 284 9.82 10.79 19.70
CA ARG A 284 9.56 9.89 20.84
C ARG A 284 10.58 8.75 20.89
N SER A 285 10.70 8.09 22.05
CA SER A 285 11.66 6.99 22.25
C SER A 285 11.27 5.68 21.56
N HIS A 286 10.00 5.54 21.15
CA HIS A 286 9.45 4.33 20.54
C HIS A 286 8.22 4.67 19.67
N LEU A 287 7.84 3.73 18.81
CA LEU A 287 6.66 3.83 17.96
C LEU A 287 5.41 3.32 18.68
N CYS A 288 4.29 3.97 18.39
CA CYS A 288 2.95 3.55 18.79
C CYS A 288 2.04 3.50 17.56
N ALA A 289 0.87 2.87 17.66
CA ALA A 289 -0.09 2.84 16.57
C ALA A 289 -1.52 3.16 17.02
N LEU A 290 -2.24 3.94 16.20
CA LEU A 290 -3.69 4.10 16.26
C LEU A 290 -4.33 3.14 15.26
N LEU A 291 -5.35 2.42 15.71
CA LEU A 291 -5.98 1.32 14.98
C LEU A 291 -7.48 1.57 14.83
N VAL A 292 -7.98 1.56 13.61
CA VAL A 292 -9.41 1.45 13.32
C VAL A 292 -9.67 -0.01 12.95
N LEU A 293 -10.56 -0.67 13.69
CA LEU A 293 -10.85 -2.09 13.50
C LEU A 293 -12.01 -2.28 12.51
N ASP A 294 -11.95 -3.33 11.70
CA ASP A 294 -13.12 -3.73 10.91
C ASP A 294 -14.25 -4.19 11.84
N PRO A 295 -15.49 -3.68 11.71
CA PRO A 295 -16.56 -3.98 12.67
C PRO A 295 -16.91 -5.46 12.80
N GLN A 296 -16.81 -6.25 11.72
CA GLN A 296 -17.15 -7.68 11.74
C GLN A 296 -16.02 -8.50 12.35
N ALA A 297 -14.77 -8.19 11.97
CA ALA A 297 -13.60 -8.84 12.54
C ALA A 297 -13.38 -8.44 14.02
N ALA A 298 -13.71 -7.21 14.40
CA ALA A 298 -13.62 -6.71 15.77
C ALA A 298 -14.54 -7.48 16.72
N GLU A 299 -15.77 -7.80 16.29
CA GLU A 299 -16.70 -8.60 17.09
C GLU A 299 -16.16 -10.02 17.33
N SER A 300 -15.68 -10.67 16.27
CA SER A 300 -15.06 -12.00 16.37
C SER A 300 -13.81 -11.98 17.27
N PHE A 301 -13.03 -10.90 17.20
CA PHE A 301 -11.85 -10.72 18.03
C PHE A 301 -12.21 -10.51 19.51
N ARG A 302 -13.23 -9.69 19.82
CA ARG A 302 -13.72 -9.50 21.19
C ARG A 302 -14.17 -10.82 21.82
N GLN A 303 -14.95 -11.61 21.08
CA GLN A 303 -15.41 -12.93 21.56
C GLN A 303 -14.24 -13.88 21.82
N ALA A 304 -13.18 -13.84 20.99
CA ALA A 304 -11.98 -14.63 21.21
C ALA A 304 -11.20 -14.19 22.46
N CYS A 305 -11.11 -12.89 22.73
CA CYS A 305 -10.52 -12.34 23.95
C CYS A 305 -11.32 -12.74 25.20
N GLU A 306 -12.65 -12.60 25.17
CA GLU A 306 -13.54 -13.03 26.25
C GLU A 306 -13.39 -14.53 26.55
N ALA A 307 -13.37 -15.37 25.52
CA ALA A 307 -13.16 -16.81 25.67
C ALA A 307 -11.78 -17.16 26.25
N ALA A 308 -10.77 -16.29 26.06
CA ALA A 308 -9.44 -16.42 26.64
C ALA A 308 -9.32 -15.79 28.05
N GLY A 309 -10.41 -15.22 28.59
CA GLY A 309 -10.40 -14.50 29.88
C GLY A 309 -9.71 -13.14 29.83
N GLN A 310 -9.53 -12.56 28.64
CA GLN A 310 -8.87 -11.28 28.38
C GLN A 310 -9.93 -10.17 28.24
N GLU A 311 -10.53 -9.77 29.36
CA GLU A 311 -11.63 -8.78 29.35
C GLU A 311 -11.16 -7.36 29.68
N SER A 312 -9.99 -7.19 30.31
CA SER A 312 -9.54 -5.85 30.68
C SER A 312 -9.04 -5.07 29.45
N PRO A 313 -9.19 -3.72 29.44
CA PRO A 313 -8.66 -2.89 28.35
C PRO A 313 -7.16 -3.09 28.12
N ALA A 314 -6.40 -3.42 29.18
CA ALA A 314 -4.97 -3.69 29.09
C ALA A 314 -4.66 -5.04 28.41
N ASP A 315 -5.48 -6.07 28.64
CA ASP A 315 -5.33 -7.38 27.99
C ASP A 315 -5.65 -7.29 26.51
N VAL A 316 -6.73 -6.57 26.16
CA VAL A 316 -7.10 -6.30 24.77
C VAL A 316 -6.00 -5.50 24.06
N GLU A 317 -5.46 -4.47 24.69
CA GLU A 317 -4.31 -3.72 24.16
C GLU A 317 -3.11 -4.63 23.91
N ALA A 318 -2.78 -5.50 24.88
CA ALA A 318 -1.65 -6.42 24.78
C ALA A 318 -1.83 -7.42 23.63
N ALA A 319 -3.03 -7.98 23.45
CA ALA A 319 -3.35 -8.90 22.36
C ALA A 319 -3.27 -8.22 20.99
N LEU A 320 -3.80 -6.99 20.87
CA LEU A 320 -3.68 -6.19 19.65
C LEU A 320 -2.22 -5.88 19.33
N ARG A 321 -1.44 -5.46 20.33
CA ARG A 321 -0.01 -5.18 20.18
C ARG A 321 0.79 -6.41 19.77
N GLU A 322 0.50 -7.57 20.35
CA GLU A 322 1.16 -8.82 19.98
C GLU A 322 0.88 -9.17 18.53
N ARG A 323 -0.39 -9.06 18.10
CA ARG A 323 -0.79 -9.29 16.71
C ARG A 323 -0.10 -8.32 15.74
N VAL A 324 -0.10 -7.02 16.05
CA VAL A 324 0.60 -5.99 15.26
C VAL A 324 2.09 -6.30 15.13
N ASN A 325 2.77 -6.63 16.22
CA ASN A 325 4.21 -6.93 16.16
C ASN A 325 4.50 -8.26 15.45
N GLY A 326 3.59 -9.25 15.49
CA GLY A 326 3.70 -10.46 14.68
C GLY A 326 3.68 -10.18 13.17
N LEU A 327 2.88 -9.20 12.73
CA LEU A 327 2.84 -8.76 11.34
C LEU A 327 4.12 -8.02 10.92
N LEU A 328 4.79 -7.39 11.88
CA LEU A 328 6.02 -6.62 11.65
C LEU A 328 7.31 -7.43 11.86
N HIS A 329 7.26 -8.75 12.02
CA HIS A 329 8.44 -9.58 12.31
C HIS A 329 9.58 -9.47 11.28
N ALA A 330 9.28 -9.08 10.04
CA ALA A 330 10.23 -8.91 8.95
C ALA A 330 10.87 -7.50 8.91
N PHE A 331 10.39 -6.57 9.74
CA PHE A 331 10.92 -5.21 9.83
C PHE A 331 12.10 -5.14 10.81
N PRO A 332 12.98 -4.13 10.70
CA PRO A 332 14.08 -3.92 11.65
C PRO A 332 13.59 -3.79 13.09
N GLY A 333 14.42 -4.19 14.06
CA GLY A 333 14.02 -4.24 15.49
C GLY A 333 13.57 -2.90 16.09
N TYR A 334 14.01 -1.77 15.53
CA TYR A 334 13.55 -0.43 15.93
C TYR A 334 12.13 -0.09 15.45
N ALA A 335 11.58 -0.83 14.48
CA ALA A 335 10.23 -0.66 13.95
C ALA A 335 9.16 -1.37 14.80
N ARG A 336 9.48 -1.74 16.03
CA ARG A 336 8.54 -2.40 16.95
C ARG A 336 7.53 -1.40 17.51
N ILE A 337 6.26 -1.79 17.56
CA ILE A 337 5.18 -0.98 18.16
C ILE A 337 5.09 -1.32 19.66
N ASP A 338 5.31 -0.32 20.52
CA ASP A 338 5.33 -0.50 21.97
C ASP A 338 3.94 -0.48 22.61
N ARG A 339 3.06 0.39 22.08
CA ARG A 339 1.69 0.60 22.56
C ARG A 339 0.74 0.82 21.38
N VAL A 340 -0.51 0.44 21.57
CA VAL A 340 -1.57 0.64 20.58
C VAL A 340 -2.81 1.27 21.21
N ALA A 341 -3.56 2.04 20.43
CA ALA A 341 -4.89 2.50 20.82
C ALA A 341 -5.90 2.24 19.70
N VAL A 342 -7.12 1.87 20.09
CA VAL A 342 -8.23 1.72 19.16
C VAL A 342 -8.94 3.07 19.01
N VAL A 343 -9.29 3.41 17.78
CA VAL A 343 -10.08 4.60 17.42
C VAL A 343 -11.47 4.13 16.97
N ASP A 344 -12.50 4.61 17.67
CA ASP A 344 -13.89 4.19 17.43
C ASP A 344 -14.47 4.75 16.12
N GLU A 345 -14.10 5.97 15.74
CA GLU A 345 -14.59 6.62 14.53
C GLU A 345 -13.63 6.38 13.35
N PRO A 346 -14.07 5.72 12.26
CA PRO A 346 -13.23 5.51 11.10
C PRO A 346 -12.90 6.84 10.40
N TRP A 347 -11.69 6.92 9.85
CA TRP A 347 -11.23 8.07 9.09
C TRP A 347 -11.86 8.06 7.70
N SER A 348 -12.50 9.16 7.32
CA SER A 348 -13.27 9.26 6.09
C SER A 348 -12.98 10.56 5.33
N ILE A 349 -13.53 10.67 4.12
CA ILE A 349 -13.51 11.92 3.35
C ILE A 349 -14.41 12.97 4.04
N ASP A 350 -15.55 12.53 4.58
CA ASP A 350 -16.57 13.40 5.19
C ASP A 350 -16.08 14.09 6.47
N ASN A 351 -15.32 13.37 7.31
CA ASN A 351 -14.67 13.98 8.48
C ASN A 351 -13.33 14.66 8.15
N GLY A 352 -12.95 14.71 6.86
CA GLY A 352 -11.80 15.45 6.35
C GLY A 352 -10.44 14.83 6.66
N LEU A 353 -10.41 13.58 7.14
CA LEU A 353 -9.23 12.83 7.55
C LEU A 353 -8.62 12.00 6.40
N LEU A 354 -9.41 11.71 5.37
CA LEU A 354 -8.93 11.17 4.09
C LEU A 354 -9.01 12.22 2.98
N THR A 355 -8.12 12.12 2.00
CA THR A 355 -8.26 12.80 0.71
C THR A 355 -9.37 12.13 -0.13
N PRO A 356 -9.89 12.78 -1.19
CA PRO A 356 -10.80 12.14 -2.14
C PRO A 356 -10.25 10.87 -2.80
N THR A 357 -8.92 10.71 -2.82
CA THR A 357 -8.21 9.51 -3.28
C THR A 357 -8.01 8.46 -2.19
N LEU A 358 -8.64 8.63 -1.02
CA LEU A 358 -8.56 7.77 0.15
C LEU A 358 -7.18 7.72 0.81
N LYS A 359 -6.29 8.68 0.53
CA LYS A 359 -5.00 8.81 1.24
C LYS A 359 -5.24 9.45 2.61
N LEU A 360 -4.60 8.91 3.65
CA LEU A 360 -4.65 9.47 4.99
C LEU A 360 -3.99 10.85 5.06
N ARG A 361 -4.64 11.80 5.73
CA ARG A 361 -4.07 13.11 6.08
C ARG A 361 -3.44 13.05 7.46
N ARG A 362 -2.23 12.48 7.53
CA ARG A 362 -1.47 12.18 8.76
C ARG A 362 -1.52 13.31 9.79
N GLU A 363 -1.10 14.52 9.41
CA GLU A 363 -1.10 15.70 10.30
C GLU A 363 -2.48 15.93 10.95
N ARG A 364 -3.56 15.89 10.16
CA ARG A 364 -4.91 16.10 10.68
C ARG A 364 -5.41 14.98 11.59
N VAL A 365 -5.01 13.73 11.30
CA VAL A 365 -5.36 12.58 12.15
C VAL A 365 -4.60 12.67 13.47
N THR A 366 -3.30 12.99 13.41
CA THR A 366 -2.47 13.24 14.60
C THR A 366 -3.04 14.36 15.45
N ASP A 367 -3.37 15.51 14.86
CA ASP A 367 -3.97 16.65 15.56
C ASP A 367 -5.30 16.28 16.24
N ARG A 368 -6.18 15.55 15.54
CA ARG A 368 -7.49 15.13 16.07
C ARG A 368 -7.35 14.16 17.25
N HIS A 369 -6.35 13.29 17.21
CA HIS A 369 -6.14 12.23 18.21
C HIS A 369 -4.96 12.52 19.15
N GLN A 370 -4.50 13.78 19.24
CA GLN A 370 -3.30 14.15 19.99
C GLN A 370 -3.37 13.71 21.46
N ALA A 371 -4.51 13.91 22.13
CA ALA A 371 -4.70 13.49 23.53
C ALA A 371 -4.57 11.97 23.72
N LEU A 372 -5.06 11.18 22.75
CA LEU A 372 -4.93 9.72 22.77
C LEU A 372 -3.48 9.31 22.53
N ILE A 373 -2.80 9.96 21.58
CA ILE A 373 -1.37 9.73 21.31
C ILE A 373 -0.54 10.04 22.56
N ASP A 374 -0.79 11.16 23.23
CA ASP A 374 -0.06 11.53 24.45
C ASP A 374 -0.29 10.52 25.58
N SER A 375 -1.49 9.93 25.69
CA SER A 375 -1.78 8.87 26.66
C SER A 375 -0.98 7.59 26.42
N LEU A 376 -0.59 7.30 25.18
CA LEU A 376 0.25 6.13 24.85
C LEU A 376 1.69 6.31 25.37
N TYR A 377 2.17 7.55 25.43
CA TYR A 377 3.50 7.90 25.91
C TYR A 377 3.52 8.32 27.38
N ALA A 378 2.36 8.41 28.04
CA ALA A 378 2.28 8.72 29.45
C ALA A 378 2.90 7.57 30.27
N PRO A 379 3.73 7.86 31.28
CA PRO A 379 4.26 6.82 32.15
C PRO A 379 3.10 6.16 32.89
N HIS A 380 2.96 4.84 32.73
CA HIS A 380 2.07 4.05 33.58
C HIS A 380 2.48 4.24 35.04
N PRO A 381 1.54 4.42 35.99
CA PRO A 381 1.84 4.34 37.40
C PRO A 381 2.25 2.90 37.70
N SER A 382 3.55 2.64 37.63
CA SER A 382 4.13 1.36 38.00
C SER A 382 3.92 1.14 39.50
N HIS A 383 3.40 -0.05 39.83
CA HIS A 383 3.34 -0.61 41.17
C HIS A 383 4.53 -0.15 42.02
N GLU A 384 4.22 0.46 43.16
CA GLU A 384 5.15 0.73 44.25
C GLU A 384 6.07 -0.48 44.43
N ARG A 385 7.38 -0.28 44.17
CA ARG A 385 8.39 -1.20 44.70
C ARG A 385 8.26 -1.12 46.20
N GLY A 386 7.71 -2.17 46.81
CA GLY A 386 7.66 -2.34 48.25
C GLY A 386 9.06 -2.04 48.81
N GLY A 387 9.16 -0.90 49.48
CA GLY A 387 10.33 -0.55 50.27
C GLY A 387 10.48 -1.62 51.33
N ILE A 388 11.52 -2.43 51.19
CA ILE A 388 12.00 -3.30 52.26
C ILE A 388 12.34 -2.36 53.42
N ALA A 389 11.53 -2.44 54.47
CA ALA A 389 11.84 -1.87 55.76
C ALA A 389 13.15 -2.50 56.25
N ASP A 390 14.16 -1.66 56.39
CA ASP A 390 15.44 -2.00 56.99
C ASP A 390 15.21 -2.27 58.48
N CYS A 391 15.27 -3.54 58.87
CA CYS A 391 15.33 -3.97 60.27
C CYS A 391 16.82 -4.00 60.64
N GLY A 392 17.18 -3.23 61.67
CA GLY A 392 18.56 -2.77 61.86
C GLY A 392 19.54 -3.77 62.46
N ALA A 393 20.78 -3.26 62.59
CA ALA A 393 21.70 -3.46 63.70
C ALA A 393 22.67 -2.28 63.76
#